data_AF-A0A6P1DL73-F1
#
_entry.id   AF-A0A6P1DL73-F1
#
_cell.length_a   1.000
_cell.length_b   1.000
_cell.length_c   1.000
_cell.angle_alpha   90.00
_cell.angle_beta   90.00
_cell.angle_gamma   90.00
#
_symmetry.space_group_name_H-M   'P 1'
#
loop_
_entity.id
_entity.type
_entity.pdbx_description
1 polymer ?
#
loop_
_entity_poly.entity_id
_entity_poly.type
_entity_poly.pdbx_seq_one_letter_code
_entity_poly.pdbx_strand_id
1 'polypeptide(L)' 'ELNEHGLRTLDEQIPDSVTDGYATSRTCEIGLSKNSKTDFKSIVNLIDLATKPKINI' A
#
# COMPACT_ATOMS: atom_id res chain seq x y z
N GLU A 1 2.06 19.04 9.38
CA GLU A 1 3.13 18.97 8.37
C GLU A 1 2.58 18.89 6.93
N LEU A 2 3.38 19.20 5.90
CA LEU A 2 2.93 19.24 4.48
C LEU A 2 2.32 17.91 4.02
N ASN A 3 2.97 16.78 4.34
CA ASN A 3 2.51 15.45 3.93
C ASN A 3 1.20 15.05 4.61
N GLU A 4 1.04 15.36 5.91
CA GLU A 4 -0.20 15.10 6.64
C GLU A 4 -1.36 15.88 6.02
N HIS A 5 -1.13 17.15 5.65
CA HIS A 5 -2.15 17.94 4.98
C HIS A 5 -2.46 17.38 3.58
N GLY A 6 -1.45 16.99 2.80
CA GLY A 6 -1.65 16.42 1.47
C GLY A 6 -2.39 15.08 1.46
N LEU A 7 -2.20 14.25 2.48
CA LEU A 7 -2.78 12.91 2.59
C LEU A 7 -4.03 12.85 3.47
N ARG A 8 -4.52 13.98 3.99
CA ARG A 8 -5.66 14.02 4.94
C ARG A 8 -6.96 13.40 4.42
N THR A 9 -7.15 13.35 3.11
CA THR A 9 -8.33 12.76 2.43
C THR A 9 -7.99 11.45 1.71
N LEU A 10 -6.85 10.83 2.02
CA LEU A 10 -6.39 9.62 1.33
C LEU A 10 -7.39 8.47 1.50
N ASP A 11 -7.91 8.27 2.71
CA ASP A 11 -8.90 7.22 2.99
C ASP A 11 -10.19 7.39 2.16
N GLU A 12 -10.60 8.62 1.86
CA GLU A 12 -11.80 8.91 1.05
C GLU A 12 -11.59 8.57 -0.44
N GLN A 13 -10.33 8.50 -0.88
CA GLN A 13 -9.95 8.20 -2.26
C GLN A 13 -9.73 6.69 -2.50
N ILE A 14 -9.56 5.91 -1.43
CA ILE A 14 -9.35 4.47 -1.52
C ILE A 14 -10.72 3.77 -1.53
N PRO A 15 -11.10 3.06 -2.61
CA PRO A 15 -12.35 2.32 -2.63
C PRO A 15 -12.38 1.24 -1.55
N ASP A 16 -13.55 0.99 -0.94
CA ASP A 16 -13.74 -0.05 0.08
C ASP A 16 -13.38 -1.47 -0.40
N SER A 17 -13.30 -1.70 -1.71
CA SER A 17 -12.89 -2.97 -2.31
C SER A 17 -11.38 -3.22 -2.27
N VAL A 18 -10.57 -2.22 -1.90
CA VAL A 18 -9.11 -2.34 -1.83
C VAL A 18 -8.71 -3.02 -0.52
N THR A 19 -7.97 -4.12 -0.64
CA THR A 19 -7.48 -4.89 0.53
C THR A 19 -5.99 -4.67 0.81
N ASP A 20 -5.22 -4.23 -0.19
CA ASP A 20 -3.77 -4.09 -0.11
C ASP A 20 -3.28 -2.88 -0.91
N GLY A 21 -2.41 -2.07 -0.30
CA GLY A 21 -1.72 -0.96 -0.96
C GLY A 21 -0.28 -1.33 -1.33
N TYR A 22 0.22 -0.77 -2.45
CA TYR A 22 1.62 -0.96 -2.87
C TYR A 22 2.30 0.36 -3.23
N ALA A 23 3.58 0.47 -2.92
CA ALA A 23 4.41 1.62 -3.21
C ALA A 23 5.79 1.23 -3.77
N THR A 24 6.42 2.14 -4.51
CA THR A 24 7.72 1.91 -5.17
C THR A 24 8.91 2.34 -4.33
N SER A 25 8.69 3.02 -3.21
CA SER A 25 9.75 3.49 -2.31
C SER A 25 9.36 3.35 -0.84
N ARG A 26 10.36 3.10 0.01
CA ARG A 26 10.17 2.93 1.46
C ARG A 26 9.56 4.17 2.13
N THR A 27 9.87 5.37 1.65
CA THR A 27 9.31 6.60 2.22
C THR A 27 7.82 6.72 1.90
N CYS A 28 7.39 6.31 0.71
CA CYS A 28 5.97 6.23 0.35
C CYS A 28 5.24 5.15 1.14
N GLU A 29 5.84 3.95 1.31
CA GLU A 29 5.27 2.87 2.14
C GLU A 29 4.93 3.39 3.54
N ILE A 30 5.89 4.05 4.20
CA ILE A 30 5.72 4.60 5.54
C ILE A 30 4.72 5.75 5.53
N GLY A 31 4.84 6.69 4.59
CA GLY A 31 4.01 7.89 4.52
C GLY A 31 2.53 7.58 4.28
N LEU A 32 2.22 6.69 3.34
CA LEU A 32 0.86 6.31 3.01
C LEU A 32 0.23 5.44 4.11
N SER A 33 0.96 4.45 4.63
CA SER A 33 0.46 3.61 5.74
C SER A 33 0.24 4.42 7.01
N LYS A 34 1.07 5.44 7.28
CA LYS A 34 0.88 6.33 8.45
C LYS A 34 -0.38 7.20 8.32
N ASN A 35 -0.79 7.55 7.09
CA ASN A 35 -1.87 8.50 6.83
C ASN A 35 -3.11 7.85 6.18
N SER A 36 -3.22 6.52 6.23
CA SER A 36 -4.41 5.79 5.77
C SER A 36 -4.67 4.56 6.64
N LYS A 37 -5.86 3.99 6.51
CA LYS A 37 -6.22 2.70 7.12
C LYS A 37 -5.70 1.50 6.35
N THR A 38 -5.12 1.72 5.17
CA THR A 38 -4.59 0.68 4.28
C THR A 38 -3.10 0.54 4.49
N ASP A 39 -2.62 -0.69 4.66
CA ASP A 39 -1.18 -0.96 4.71
C ASP A 39 -0.57 -0.90 3.30
N PHE A 40 0.44 -0.05 3.12
CA PHE A 40 1.21 0.04 1.89
C PHE A 40 2.54 -0.71 2.01
N LYS A 41 2.73 -1.68 1.12
CA LYS A 41 3.93 -2.54 1.05
C LYS A 41 4.74 -2.24 -0.20
N SER A 42 6.01 -2.66 -0.24
CA SER A 42 6.79 -2.57 -1.48
C SER A 42 6.11 -3.34 -2.62
N ILE A 43 6.09 -2.74 -3.81
CA ILE A 43 5.62 -3.39 -5.04
C ILE A 43 6.39 -4.68 -5.36
N VAL A 44 7.63 -4.81 -4.88
CA VAL A 44 8.43 -6.03 -5.04
C VAL A 44 7.74 -7.22 -4.36
N ASN A 45 7.08 -7.01 -3.22
CA ASN A 45 6.32 -8.08 -2.55
C ASN A 45 5.19 -8.62 -3.43
N LEU A 46 4.53 -7.76 -4.22
CA LEU A 46 3.49 -8.21 -5.16
C LEU A 46 4.08 -9.07 -6.27
N ILE A 47 5.25 -8.68 -6.80
CA ILE A 47 5.96 -9.44 -7.81
C ILE A 47 6.37 -10.82 -7.27
N ASP A 48 6.90 -10.86 -6.05
CA ASP A 48 7.24 -12.12 -5.38
C ASP A 48 6.02 -13.02 -5.19
N LEU A 49 4.87 -12.46 -4.78
CA LEU A 49 3.63 -13.23 -4.63
C LEU A 49 3.12 -13.76 -5.98
N ALA A 50 3.21 -12.96 -7.04
CA ALA A 50 2.77 -13.33 -8.38
C ALA A 50 3.69 -14.37 -9.06
N THR A 51 4.95 -14.46 -8.63
CA THR A 51 5.94 -15.38 -9.22
C THR A 51 6.19 -16.63 -8.39
N LYS A 52 5.67 -16.68 -7.16
CA LYS A 52 5.73 -17.89 -6.33
C LYS A 52 4.96 -19.05 -6.97
N PRO A 53 5.53 -20.27 -7.01
CA PRO A 53 4.81 -21.45 -7.45
C PRO A 53 3.55 -21.65 -6.59
N LYS A 54 2.42 -21.93 -7.23
CA LYS A 54 1.22 -22.36 -6.49
C LYS A 54 1.51 -23.74 -5.90
N ILE A 55 1.49 -23.83 -4.57
CA ILE A 55 1.57 -25.12 -3.90
C ILE A 55 0.19 -25.77 -4.04
N ASN A 56 0.08 -26.75 -4.94
CA ASN A 56 -1.09 -27.62 -5.00
C ASN A 56 -0.90 -28.72 -3.95
N ILE A 57 -1.61 -28.60 -2.83
CA ILE A 57 -1.81 -29.67 -1.83
C ILE A 57 -2.96 -30.57 -2.26
#